data_AF-A0A2V3I736-F1
#
_entry.id   AF-A0A2V3I736-F1
#
_cell.length_a   1.000
_cell.length_b   1.000
_cell.length_c   1.000
_cell.angle_alpha   90.00
_cell.angle_beta   90.00
_cell.angle_gamma   90.00
#
_symmetry.space_group_name_H-M   'P 1'
#
loop_
_entity.id
_entity.type
_entity.pdbx_description
1 polymer ?
#
loop_
_entity_poly.entity_id
_entity_poly.type
_entity_poly.pdbx_seq_one_letter_code
_entity_poly.pdbx_strand_id
1 'polypeptide(L)'
;MEPKKIATIVKMRALGWSQREIGDEIGVSQPSIAYQLRKLKQESEGGSKDEILSKVLLGGFLDSLSGSALARFLQFSGAKEEDEVPLRPDTFDDAI
;
A
#
# COMPACT_ATOMS: atom_id res chain seq x y z
N MET A 1 12.33 -13.43 -6.15
CA MET A 1 11.77 -12.29 -6.90
C MET A 1 12.21 -11.04 -6.18
N GLU A 2 12.64 -10.00 -6.91
CA GLU A 2 13.09 -8.73 -6.35
C GLU A 2 12.02 -8.06 -5.48
N PRO A 3 12.35 -7.48 -4.30
CA PRO A 3 11.40 -6.79 -3.43
C PRO A 3 10.60 -5.70 -4.14
N LYS A 4 11.25 -4.92 -5.01
CA LYS A 4 10.60 -3.89 -5.85
C LYS A 4 9.51 -4.46 -6.76
N LYS A 5 9.72 -5.66 -7.32
CA LYS A 5 8.71 -6.33 -8.16
C LYS A 5 7.54 -6.82 -7.31
N ILE A 6 7.80 -7.35 -6.11
CA ILE A 6 6.74 -7.77 -5.16
C ILE A 6 5.90 -6.56 -4.72
N ALA A 7 6.53 -5.43 -4.40
CA ALA A 7 5.82 -4.19 -4.08
C ALA A 7 4.96 -3.70 -5.25
N THR A 8 5.43 -3.85 -6.49
CA THR A 8 4.66 -3.50 -7.69
C THR A 8 3.47 -4.42 -7.88
N ILE A 9 3.64 -5.73 -7.68
CA ILE A 9 2.54 -6.72 -7.68
C ILE A 9 1.45 -6.31 -6.69
N VAL A 10 1.82 -6.00 -5.44
CA VAL A 10 0.85 -5.64 -4.40
C VAL A 10 0.13 -4.33 -4.72
N LYS A 11 0.87 -3.29 -5.14
CA LYS A 11 0.28 -2.00 -5.52
C LYS A 11 -0.73 -2.15 -6.66
N MET A 12 -0.34 -2.78 -7.76
CA MET A 12 -1.23 -2.96 -8.90
C MET A 12 -2.41 -3.87 -8.57
N ARG A 13 -2.20 -4.93 -7.78
CA ARG A 13 -3.29 -5.81 -7.37
C ARG A 13 -4.32 -5.07 -6.50
N ALA A 14 -3.88 -4.20 -5.60
CA ALA A 14 -4.75 -3.37 -4.78
C ALA A 14 -5.57 -2.37 -5.63
N LEU A 15 -5.00 -1.90 -6.74
CA LEU A 15 -5.67 -1.03 -7.72
C LEU A 15 -6.59 -1.79 -8.70
N GLY A 16 -6.75 -3.11 -8.54
CA GLY A 16 -7.70 -3.91 -9.34
C GLY A 16 -7.13 -4.56 -10.60
N TRP A 17 -5.85 -4.36 -10.91
CA TRP A 17 -5.21 -4.95 -12.10
C TRP A 17 -5.18 -6.47 -12.05
N SER A 18 -5.25 -7.09 -13.23
CA SER A 18 -5.15 -8.55 -13.40
C SER A 18 -3.69 -9.03 -13.31
N GLN A 19 -3.50 -10.31 -12.97
CA GLN A 19 -2.15 -10.91 -12.93
C GLN A 19 -1.45 -10.90 -14.29
N ARG A 20 -2.23 -10.95 -15.38
CA ARG A 20 -1.70 -10.82 -16.74
C ARG A 20 -1.10 -9.44 -16.96
N GLU A 21 -1.88 -8.38 -16.71
CA GLU A 21 -1.41 -7.00 -16.88
C GLU A 21 -0.21 -6.69 -15.99
N ILE A 22 -0.21 -7.20 -14.75
CA ILE A 22 0.94 -7.06 -13.84
C ILE A 22 2.17 -7.77 -14.41
N GLY A 23 2.00 -8.97 -14.97
CA GLY A 23 3.08 -9.75 -15.56
C GLY A 23 3.68 -9.10 -16.80
N ASP A 24 2.81 -8.54 -17.64
CA ASP A 24 3.18 -7.77 -18.82
C ASP A 24 3.99 -6.51 -18.41
N GLU A 25 3.59 -5.81 -17.34
CA GLU A 25 4.28 -4.61 -16.81
C GLU A 25 5.69 -4.90 -16.26
N ILE A 26 5.86 -5.95 -15.44
CA ILE A 26 7.13 -6.20 -14.72
C ILE A 26 7.99 -7.31 -15.34
N GLY A 27 7.59 -7.85 -16.49
CA GLY A 27 8.27 -8.92 -17.20
C GLY A 27 8.35 -10.22 -16.41
N VAL A 28 7.22 -10.65 -15.82
CA VAL A 28 7.14 -11.84 -14.96
C VAL A 28 5.93 -12.67 -15.35
N SER A 29 6.05 -14.00 -15.29
CA SER A 29 4.94 -14.90 -15.60
C SER A 29 3.78 -14.82 -14.60
N GLN A 30 2.55 -14.99 -15.06
CA GLN A 30 1.36 -15.01 -14.20
C GLN A 30 1.45 -16.03 -13.05
N PRO A 31 1.96 -17.28 -13.24
CA PRO A 31 2.12 -18.23 -12.14
C PRO A 31 3.08 -17.72 -11.05
N SER A 32 4.13 -16.99 -11.42
CA SER A 32 5.06 -16.40 -10.46
C SER A 32 4.38 -15.31 -9.62
N ILE A 33 3.50 -14.51 -10.22
CA ILE A 33 2.69 -13.51 -9.52
C ILE A 33 1.69 -14.18 -8.58
N ALA A 34 0.96 -15.20 -9.08
CA ALA A 34 0.03 -15.98 -8.26
C ALA A 34 0.73 -16.58 -7.03
N TYR A 35 1.93 -17.12 -7.21
CA TYR A 35 2.74 -17.64 -6.11
C TYR A 35 3.06 -16.56 -5.07
N GLN A 36 3.52 -15.37 -5.48
CA GLN A 36 3.82 -14.30 -4.53
C GLN A 36 2.57 -13.84 -3.76
N LEU A 37 1.44 -13.66 -4.44
CA LEU A 37 0.18 -13.29 -3.80
C LEU A 37 -0.29 -14.36 -2.80
N ARG A 38 -0.15 -15.65 -3.14
CA ARG A 38 -0.46 -16.75 -2.22
C ARG A 38 0.46 -16.75 -1.00
N LYS A 39 1.77 -16.54 -1.21
CA LYS A 39 2.75 -16.46 -0.13
C LYS A 39 2.43 -15.30 0.84
N LEU A 40 2.17 -14.11 0.31
CA LEU A 40 1.78 -12.96 1.13
C LEU A 40 0.46 -13.20 1.87
N LYS A 41 -0.51 -13.87 1.25
CA LYS A 41 -1.75 -14.26 1.92
C LYS A 41 -1.46 -15.18 3.11
N GLN A 42 -0.65 -16.22 2.93
CA GLN A 42 -0.27 -17.15 3.99
C GLN A 42 0.46 -16.45 5.14
N GLU A 43 1.41 -15.55 4.82
CA GLU A 43 2.09 -14.75 5.84
C GLU A 43 1.06 -13.89 6.62
N SER A 44 0.07 -13.34 5.93
CA SER A 44 -0.99 -12.50 6.53
C SER A 44 -2.02 -13.25 7.36
N GLU A 45 -2.04 -14.58 7.28
CA GLU A 45 -2.87 -15.43 8.12
C GLU A 45 -2.19 -15.69 9.47
N GLY A 46 -0.85 -15.65 9.53
CA GLY A 46 -0.05 -15.83 10.75
C GLY A 46 0.42 -14.54 11.42
N GLY A 47 0.10 -13.36 10.88
CA GLY A 47 0.57 -12.06 11.37
C GLY A 47 -0.35 -10.91 11.00
N SER A 48 0.04 -9.68 11.37
CA SER A 48 -0.72 -8.48 11.02
C SER A 48 -0.66 -8.19 9.52
N LYS A 49 -1.83 -8.04 8.89
CA LYS A 49 -1.94 -7.75 7.45
C LYS A 49 -1.28 -6.41 7.10
N ASP A 50 -1.46 -5.42 7.96
CA ASP A 50 -0.91 -4.08 7.78
C ASP A 50 0.60 -4.07 7.94
N GLU A 51 1.14 -4.89 8.83
CA GLU A 51 2.59 -5.06 8.98
C GLU A 51 3.21 -5.67 7.72
N ILE A 52 2.59 -6.69 7.14
CA ILE A 52 3.08 -7.34 5.92
C ILE A 52 2.96 -6.40 4.72
N LEU A 53 1.82 -5.71 4.58
CA LEU A 53 1.64 -4.71 3.53
C LEU A 53 2.70 -3.61 3.65
N SER A 54 2.86 -3.05 4.86
CA SER A 54 3.87 -2.03 5.13
C SER A 54 5.26 -2.54 4.83
N LYS A 55 5.63 -3.76 5.27
CA LYS A 55 6.94 -4.36 5.01
C LYS A 55 7.20 -4.57 3.51
N VAL A 56 6.21 -4.99 2.74
CA VAL A 56 6.36 -5.18 1.29
C VAL A 56 6.52 -3.83 0.58
N LEU A 57 5.68 -2.86 0.92
CA LEU A 57 5.74 -1.53 0.31
C LEU A 57 7.02 -0.79 0.69
N LEU A 58 7.38 -0.80 1.98
CA LEU A 58 8.58 -0.17 2.50
C LEU A 58 9.83 -0.91 2.05
N GLY A 59 9.85 -2.24 2.02
CA GLY A 59 10.99 -3.02 1.52
C GLY A 59 11.27 -2.76 0.05
N GLY A 60 10.23 -2.69 -0.79
CA GLY A 60 10.38 -2.30 -2.20
C GLY A 60 10.76 -0.83 -2.41
N PHE A 61 10.54 0.02 -1.39
CA PHE A 61 10.88 1.45 -1.42
C PHE A 61 12.29 1.70 -0.87
N LEU A 62 12.66 1.10 0.26
CA LEU A 62 13.95 1.20 0.94
C LEU A 62 15.12 0.82 0.03
N ASP A 63 14.99 -0.25 -0.75
CA ASP A 63 16.01 -0.64 -1.73
C ASP A 63 16.22 0.40 -2.85
N SER A 64 15.29 1.33 -3.02
CA SER A 64 15.30 2.34 -4.08
C SER A 64 15.60 3.76 -3.61
N LEU A 65 15.67 4.03 -2.30
CA LEU A 65 15.80 5.37 -1.76
C LEU A 65 17.22 5.74 -1.31
N SER A 66 17.55 7.00 -1.53
CA SER A 66 18.54 7.75 -0.73
C SER A 66 17.96 8.10 0.64
N GLY A 67 18.80 8.23 1.68
CA GLY A 67 18.36 8.49 3.06
C GLY A 67 17.43 9.71 3.24
N SER A 68 17.52 10.72 2.35
CA SER A 68 16.66 11.90 2.38
C SER A 68 15.21 11.63 1.96
N ALA A 69 14.98 10.67 1.07
CA ALA A 69 13.66 10.37 0.54
C ALA A 69 12.85 9.47 1.49
N LEU A 70 13.52 8.57 2.24
CA LEU A 70 12.90 7.85 3.35
C LEU A 70 12.44 8.81 4.45
N ALA A 71 13.30 9.78 4.80
CA ALA A 71 13.00 10.76 5.84
C ALA A 71 11.73 11.58 5.50
N ARG A 72 11.55 12.01 4.25
CA ARG A 72 10.33 12.72 3.82
C ARG A 72 9.09 11.86 3.85
N PHE A 73 9.19 10.58 3.47
CA PHE A 73 8.06 9.66 3.53
C PHE A 73 7.58 9.44 4.98
N LEU A 74 8.52 9.21 5.90
CA LEU A 74 8.20 9.05 7.32
C LEU A 74 7.60 10.31 7.95
N GLN A 75 8.08 11.50 7.56
CA GLN A 75 7.48 12.77 7.95
C GLN A 75 6.04 12.92 7.48
N PHE A 76 5.74 12.49 6.25
CA PHE A 76 4.38 12.52 5.71
C PHE A 76 3.44 11.54 6.43
N SER A 77 3.91 10.34 6.76
CA SER A 77 3.12 9.35 7.51
C SER A 77 2.94 9.66 9.00
N GLY A 78 3.64 10.67 9.53
CA GLY A 78 3.57 11.11 10.93
C GLY A 78 2.55 12.22 11.22
N ALA A 79 1.70 12.59 10.26
CA ALA A 79 0.66 13.58 10.49
C ALA A 79 -0.47 12.95 11.33
N LYS A 80 -0.52 13.36 12.60
CA LYS A 80 -1.54 13.01 13.59
C LYS A 80 -2.95 13.29 13.06
N GLU A 81 -3.85 12.37 13.35
CA GLU A 81 -5.31 12.58 13.38
C GLU A 81 -5.65 13.61 14.46
N GLU A 82 -5.63 14.92 14.20
CA GLU A 82 -6.39 15.90 15.00
C GLU A 82 -6.75 17.10 14.11
N ASP A 83 -7.97 17.08 13.59
CA ASP A 83 -8.87 18.24 13.58
C ASP A 83 -10.28 17.64 13.43
N GLU A 84 -10.82 17.14 14.54
CA GLU A 84 -12.28 17.05 14.68
C GLU A 84 -12.82 18.45 14.40
N VAL A 85 -13.41 18.66 13.23
CA VAL A 85 -14.31 19.79 13.03
C VAL A 85 -15.58 19.40 13.78
N PRO A 86 -15.90 19.98 14.96
CA PRO A 86 -17.17 19.68 15.59
C PRO A 86 -18.25 20.16 14.64
N LEU A 87 -19.07 19.24 14.14
CA LEU A 87 -20.28 19.56 13.38
C LEU A 87 -21.11 20.48 14.28
N ARG A 88 -21.13 21.78 13.97
CA ARG A 88 -22.02 22.72 14.63
C ARG A 88 -23.45 22.32 14.25
N PRO A 89 -24.31 21.97 15.22
CA PRO A 89 -25.74 21.96 14.97
C PRO A 89 -26.14 23.43 14.92
N ASP A 90 -26.49 23.97 13.75
CA ASP A 90 -27.39 25.14 13.60
C ASP A 90 -27.27 25.71 12.18
N THR A 91 -27.85 25.01 11.20
CA THR A 91 -28.17 25.65 9.91
C THR A 91 -29.39 25.06 9.22
N PHE A 92 -30.27 24.38 9.97
CA PHE A 92 -31.51 23.79 9.42
C PHE A 92 -32.78 24.63 9.66
N ASP A 93 -32.69 25.85 10.19
CA ASP A 93 -33.88 26.66 10.51
C ASP A 93 -34.09 27.91 9.63
N ASP A 94 -33.30 28.13 8.58
CA ASP A 94 -33.55 29.23 7.62
C ASP A 94 -34.03 28.72 6.27
N ALA A 95 -35.20 28.08 6.26
CA ALA A 95 -36.01 27.90 5.05
C ALA A 95 -37.45 28.38 5.33
N ILE A 96 -37.70 29.65 5.00
CA ILE A 96 -39.05 30.22 4.80
C ILE A 96 -39.54 29.83 3.40
#